data_AF-A0A2N3HM96-F1
#
_entry.id   AF-A0A2N3HM96-F1
#
_cell.length_a   1.000
_cell.length_b   1.000
_cell.length_c   1.000
_cell.angle_alpha   90.00
_cell.angle_beta   90.00
_cell.angle_gamma   90.00
#
_symmetry.space_group_name_H-M   'P 1'
#
loop_
_entity.id
_entity.type
_entity.pdbx_description
1 polymer ?
#
loop_
_entity_poly.entity_id
_entity_poly.type
_entity_poly.pdbx_seq_one_letter_code
_entity_poly.pdbx_strand_id
1 'polypeptide(L)'
;MKFRNMVKLILMSVFATLTLISCNYILENDKDENDIVSDIQTRINIYKKEAELLLSVSKNNLDILELCEAIEYVDTLDNVAHLTERLEQTHIEISNNYKKLAEDKLISIPNYINISNEFELKNVDDNEFIEKKLKIILNKIKTQIRLLETLGKTTNNVEFKVLAVRDTHELISNTNKIESALNKLNQEAQDI
;
A
#
# COMPACT_ATOMS: atom_id res chain seq x y z
N MET A 1 20.52 61.80 -48.14
CA MET A 1 20.51 60.31 -48.26
C MET A 1 20.93 59.58 -46.97
N LYS A 2 21.84 60.13 -46.14
CA LYS A 2 22.35 59.46 -44.91
C LYS A 2 21.33 59.31 -43.77
N PHE A 3 20.49 60.33 -43.50
CA PHE A 3 19.52 60.29 -42.39
C PHE A 3 18.43 59.21 -42.57
N ARG A 4 17.91 59.04 -43.79
CA ARG A 4 16.88 58.04 -44.10
C ARG A 4 17.38 56.60 -43.95
N ASN A 5 18.67 56.36 -44.19
CA ASN A 5 19.29 55.06 -43.98
C ASN A 5 19.58 54.79 -42.49
N MET A 6 19.93 55.82 -41.73
CA MET A 6 20.12 55.71 -40.27
C MET A 6 18.81 55.38 -39.55
N VAL A 7 17.71 56.05 -39.91
CA VAL A 7 16.38 55.76 -39.34
C VAL A 7 15.92 54.33 -39.68
N LYS A 8 16.19 53.85 -40.90
CA LYS A 8 15.88 52.46 -41.29
C LYS A 8 16.68 51.44 -40.47
N LEU A 9 17.97 51.69 -40.22
CA LEU A 9 18.81 50.81 -39.40
C LEU A 9 18.34 50.76 -37.94
N ILE A 10 17.96 51.90 -37.37
CA ILE A 10 17.39 51.97 -36.02
C ILE A 10 16.07 51.19 -35.94
N LEU A 11 15.17 51.40 -36.90
CA LEU A 11 13.91 50.64 -36.96
C LEU A 11 14.14 49.13 -37.10
N MET A 12 15.07 48.71 -37.96
CA MET A 12 15.39 47.29 -38.15
C MET A 12 16.00 46.68 -36.88
N SER A 13 16.83 47.43 -36.16
CA SER A 13 17.39 47.04 -34.86
C SER A 13 16.30 46.87 -33.80
N VAL A 14 15.34 47.79 -33.71
CA VAL A 14 14.24 47.72 -32.74
C VAL A 14 13.30 46.56 -33.05
N PHE A 15 13.00 46.31 -34.33
CA PHE A 15 12.21 45.14 -34.72
C PHE A 15 12.94 43.84 -34.38
N ALA A 16 14.25 43.74 -34.64
CA ALA A 16 15.04 42.57 -34.30
C ALA A 16 15.02 42.28 -32.78
N THR A 17 15.22 43.30 -31.94
CA THR A 17 15.20 43.11 -30.48
C THR A 17 13.81 42.72 -29.97
N LEU A 18 12.72 43.31 -30.49
CA LEU A 18 11.36 42.93 -30.12
C LEU A 18 11.03 41.48 -30.53
N THR A 19 11.47 41.03 -31.71
CA THR A 19 11.28 39.63 -32.11
C THR A 19 12.04 38.64 -31.23
N LEU A 20 13.28 38.97 -30.82
CA LEU A 20 14.07 38.14 -29.91
C LEU A 20 13.45 38.07 -28.51
N ILE A 21 12.92 39.19 -27.98
CA ILE A 21 12.20 39.22 -26.70
C ILE A 21 10.93 38.36 -26.78
N SER A 22 10.18 38.44 -27.89
CA SER A 22 8.97 37.62 -28.07
C SER A 22 9.27 36.12 -28.16
N CYS A 23 10.35 35.72 -28.83
CA CYS A 23 10.76 34.31 -28.90
C CYS A 23 11.24 33.78 -27.55
N ASN A 24 11.97 34.59 -26.77
CA ASN A 24 12.35 34.21 -25.41
C ASN A 24 11.12 34.02 -24.51
N TYR A 25 10.12 34.90 -24.61
CA TYR A 25 8.88 34.77 -23.85
C TYR A 25 8.08 33.50 -24.21
N ILE A 26 8.02 33.15 -25.50
CA ILE A 26 7.36 31.90 -25.96
C ILE A 26 8.13 30.66 -25.47
N LEU A 27 9.46 30.65 -25.58
CA LEU A 27 10.30 29.54 -25.12
C LEU A 27 10.32 29.37 -23.60
N GLU A 28 10.13 30.45 -22.84
CA GLU A 28 10.04 30.42 -21.38
C GLU A 28 8.67 29.88 -20.92
N ASN A 29 7.58 30.31 -21.57
CA ASN A 29 6.24 29.74 -21.33
C ASN A 29 6.15 28.25 -21.69
N ASP A 30 6.75 27.81 -22.80
CA ASP A 30 6.76 26.39 -23.18
C ASP A 30 7.50 25.53 -22.14
N LYS A 31 8.55 26.06 -21.49
CA LYS A 31 9.26 25.35 -20.42
C LYS A 31 8.41 25.25 -19.16
N ASP A 32 7.79 26.35 -18.74
CA ASP A 32 6.90 26.36 -17.58
C ASP A 32 5.70 25.42 -17.78
N GLU A 33 5.11 25.37 -18.98
CA GLU A 33 4.02 24.44 -19.29
C GLU A 33 4.49 22.97 -19.24
N ASN A 34 5.66 22.67 -19.79
CA ASN A 34 6.23 21.32 -19.72
C ASN A 34 6.56 20.89 -18.29
N ASP A 35 7.03 21.80 -17.45
CA ASP A 35 7.32 21.53 -16.03
C ASP A 35 6.03 21.29 -15.22
N ILE A 36 4.97 22.07 -15.48
CA ILE A 36 3.64 21.85 -14.87
C ILE A 36 3.06 20.49 -15.27
N VAL A 37 3.12 20.13 -16.56
CA VAL A 37 2.63 18.84 -17.05
C VAL A 37 3.40 17.68 -16.41
N SER A 38 4.73 17.82 -16.28
CA SER A 38 5.59 16.83 -15.62
C SER A 38 5.24 16.63 -14.13
N ASP A 39 5.00 17.72 -13.39
CA ASP A 39 4.61 17.65 -11.97
C ASP A 39 3.22 17.01 -11.79
N ILE A 40 2.25 17.38 -12.63
CA ILE A 40 0.92 16.76 -12.64
C ILE A 40 1.02 15.25 -12.90
N GLN A 41 1.78 14.85 -13.92
CA GLN A 41 1.96 13.44 -14.26
C GLN A 41 2.62 12.66 -13.12
N THR A 42 3.60 13.27 -12.45
CA THR A 42 4.28 12.69 -11.28
C THR A 42 3.30 12.47 -10.13
N ARG A 43 2.47 13.46 -9.81
CA ARG A 43 1.42 13.34 -8.77
C ARG A 43 0.39 12.27 -9.10
N ILE A 44 -0.09 12.21 -10.35
CA ILE A 44 -1.01 11.17 -10.79
C ILE A 44 -0.40 9.78 -10.61
N ASN A 45 0.87 9.60 -10.96
CA ASN A 45 1.57 8.33 -10.78
C ASN A 45 1.71 7.94 -9.31
N ILE A 46 1.99 8.91 -8.43
CA ILE A 46 2.02 8.69 -6.98
C ILE A 46 0.64 8.24 -6.47
N TYR A 47 -0.44 8.93 -6.84
CA TYR A 47 -1.80 8.56 -6.40
C TYR A 47 -2.23 7.19 -6.90
N LYS A 48 -1.91 6.84 -8.15
CA LYS A 48 -2.10 5.48 -8.66
C LYS A 48 -1.35 4.46 -7.82
N LYS A 49 -0.11 4.77 -7.46
CA LYS A 49 0.71 3.84 -6.67
C LYS A 49 0.22 3.68 -5.24
N GLU A 50 -0.23 4.77 -4.61
CA GLU A 50 -0.89 4.75 -3.31
C GLU A 50 -2.13 3.85 -3.33
N ALA A 51 -3.00 4.01 -4.35
CA ALA A 51 -4.19 3.19 -4.52
C ALA A 51 -3.86 1.70 -4.76
N GLU A 52 -2.89 1.39 -5.62
CA GLU A 52 -2.43 0.02 -5.86
C GLU A 52 -1.92 -0.65 -4.58
N LEU A 53 -1.12 0.08 -3.79
CA LEU A 53 -0.54 -0.42 -2.55
C LEU A 53 -1.62 -0.62 -1.48
N LEU A 54 -2.54 0.34 -1.31
CA LEU A 54 -3.66 0.23 -0.38
C LEU A 54 -4.57 -0.96 -0.72
N LEU A 55 -4.87 -1.15 -2.01
CA LEU A 55 -5.62 -2.31 -2.50
C LEU A 55 -4.89 -3.63 -2.19
N SER A 56 -3.57 -3.66 -2.40
CA SER A 56 -2.76 -4.86 -2.18
C SER A 56 -2.69 -5.24 -0.71
N VAL A 57 -2.47 -4.28 0.20
CA VAL A 57 -2.49 -4.56 1.64
C VAL A 57 -3.88 -4.96 2.12
N SER A 58 -4.94 -4.38 1.55
CA SER A 58 -6.33 -4.72 1.90
C SER A 58 -6.68 -6.16 1.50
N LYS A 59 -6.30 -6.60 0.29
CA LYS A 59 -6.46 -8.00 -0.14
C LYS A 59 -5.67 -8.96 0.74
N ASN A 60 -4.41 -8.63 1.03
CA ASN A 60 -3.58 -9.49 1.85
C ASN A 60 -4.11 -9.60 3.29
N ASN A 61 -4.68 -8.52 3.83
CA ASN A 61 -5.35 -8.52 5.13
C ASN A 61 -6.60 -9.40 5.14
N LEU A 62 -7.41 -9.32 4.08
CA LEU A 62 -8.58 -10.18 3.91
C LEU A 62 -8.20 -11.66 3.89
N ASP A 63 -7.18 -12.03 3.12
CA ASP A 63 -6.69 -13.41 3.07
C ASP A 63 -6.22 -13.90 4.46
N ILE A 64 -5.70 -13.01 5.32
CA ILE A 64 -5.28 -13.40 6.67
C ILE A 64 -6.52 -13.68 7.55
N LEU A 65 -7.56 -12.85 7.46
CA LEU A 65 -8.81 -13.08 8.18
C LEU A 65 -9.44 -14.42 7.80
N GLU A 66 -9.51 -14.73 6.50
CA GLU A 66 -10.01 -16.03 6.00
C GLU A 66 -9.19 -17.21 6.52
N LEU A 67 -7.87 -17.04 6.70
CA LEU A 67 -7.00 -18.07 7.26
C LEU A 67 -7.19 -18.24 8.78
N CYS A 68 -7.47 -17.15 9.51
CA CYS A 68 -7.82 -17.22 10.93
C CYS A 68 -9.12 -18.00 11.12
N GLU A 69 -10.16 -17.66 10.35
CA GLU A 69 -11.47 -18.34 10.38
C GLU A 69 -11.32 -19.84 10.06
N ALA A 70 -10.48 -20.18 9.08
CA ALA A 70 -10.19 -21.57 8.73
C ALA A 70 -9.50 -22.36 9.87
N ILE A 71 -8.65 -21.70 10.67
CA ILE A 71 -8.01 -22.33 11.83
C ILE A 71 -9.02 -22.50 12.96
N GLU A 72 -9.82 -21.48 13.26
CA GLU A 72 -10.84 -21.55 14.32
C GLU A 72 -11.88 -22.65 14.06
N TYR A 73 -12.18 -22.94 12.79
CA TYR A 73 -13.07 -24.04 12.44
C TYR A 73 -12.52 -25.43 12.80
N VAL A 74 -11.19 -25.59 12.89
CA VAL A 74 -10.54 -26.89 13.17
C VAL A 74 -9.91 -27.00 14.55
N ASP A 75 -9.67 -25.89 15.23
CA ASP A 75 -8.98 -25.86 16.51
C ASP A 75 -9.90 -26.31 17.66
N THR A 76 -10.27 -27.58 17.64
CA THR A 76 -11.20 -28.20 18.59
C THR A 76 -10.64 -28.34 20.01
N LEU A 77 -9.33 -28.15 20.19
CA LEU A 77 -8.61 -28.28 21.45
C LEU A 77 -8.14 -26.93 22.02
N ASP A 78 -8.52 -25.81 21.41
CA ASP A 78 -8.08 -24.45 21.76
C ASP A 78 -6.54 -24.32 21.82
N ASN A 79 -5.81 -25.07 20.99
CA ASN A 79 -4.35 -25.08 20.99
C ASN A 79 -3.79 -23.72 20.57
N VAL A 80 -4.47 -23.05 19.63
CA VAL A 80 -4.07 -21.76 19.07
C VAL A 80 -5.21 -20.74 19.02
N ALA A 81 -6.41 -21.05 19.52
CA ALA A 81 -7.61 -20.21 19.46
C ALA A 81 -7.37 -18.79 19.97
N HIS A 82 -6.68 -18.64 21.11
CA HIS A 82 -6.32 -17.32 21.64
C HIS A 82 -5.35 -16.53 20.75
N LEU A 83 -4.50 -17.21 19.98
CA LEU A 83 -3.65 -16.56 19.00
C LEU A 83 -4.48 -16.12 17.80
N THR A 84 -5.32 -16.99 17.24
CA THR A 84 -6.13 -16.68 16.05
C THR A 84 -7.14 -15.58 16.32
N GLU A 85 -7.84 -15.61 17.45
CA GLU A 85 -8.78 -14.56 17.84
C GLU A 85 -8.07 -13.19 17.91
N ARG A 86 -6.87 -13.16 18.50
CA ARG A 86 -6.07 -11.92 18.58
C ARG A 86 -5.58 -11.45 17.21
N LEU A 87 -5.16 -12.37 16.35
CA LEU A 87 -4.76 -12.04 14.98
C LEU A 87 -5.95 -11.47 14.21
N GLU A 88 -7.11 -12.12 14.31
CA GLU A 88 -8.34 -11.69 13.67
C GLU A 88 -8.73 -10.27 14.13
N GLN A 89 -8.78 -10.02 15.44
CA GLN A 89 -9.05 -8.69 16.00
C GLN A 89 -8.10 -7.62 15.45
N THR A 90 -6.78 -7.92 15.42
CA THR A 90 -5.78 -6.99 14.85
C THR A 90 -6.07 -6.70 13.37
N HIS A 91 -6.36 -7.74 12.59
CA HIS A 91 -6.61 -7.60 11.16
C HIS A 91 -7.97 -6.96 10.84
N ILE A 92 -8.97 -7.06 11.73
CA ILE A 92 -10.22 -6.31 11.66
C ILE A 92 -9.95 -4.81 11.89
N GLU A 93 -9.17 -4.47 12.93
CA GLU A 93 -8.79 -3.08 13.21
C GLU A 93 -8.03 -2.47 12.02
N ILE A 94 -7.07 -3.19 11.45
CA ILE A 94 -6.34 -2.79 10.24
C ILE A 94 -7.31 -2.61 9.06
N SER A 95 -8.26 -3.53 8.85
CA SER A 95 -9.25 -3.42 7.77
C SER A 95 -10.10 -2.15 7.90
N ASN A 96 -10.55 -1.82 9.11
CA ASN A 96 -11.30 -0.59 9.38
C ASN A 96 -10.48 0.66 9.07
N ASN A 97 -9.19 0.64 9.39
CA ASN A 97 -8.28 1.73 9.07
C ASN A 97 -8.08 1.91 7.55
N TYR A 98 -7.91 0.80 6.81
CA TYR A 98 -7.82 0.83 5.35
C TYR A 98 -9.10 1.36 4.72
N LYS A 99 -10.25 0.89 5.19
CA LYS A 99 -11.57 1.34 4.71
C LYS A 99 -11.76 2.84 4.89
N LYS A 100 -11.47 3.36 6.08
CA LYS A 100 -11.60 4.80 6.34
C LYS A 100 -10.73 5.62 5.38
N LEU A 101 -9.46 5.26 5.23
CA LEU A 101 -8.57 5.99 4.32
C LEU A 101 -8.99 5.83 2.86
N ALA A 102 -9.45 4.64 2.47
CA ALA A 102 -9.93 4.37 1.12
C ALA A 102 -11.16 5.21 0.78
N GLU A 103 -12.12 5.34 1.69
CA GLU A 103 -13.29 6.20 1.55
C GLU A 103 -12.89 7.67 1.38
N ASP A 104 -12.00 8.17 2.25
CA ASP A 104 -11.49 9.55 2.20
C ASP A 104 -10.73 9.86 0.89
N LYS A 105 -10.11 8.85 0.29
CA LYS A 105 -9.32 8.97 -0.96
C LYS A 105 -10.05 8.48 -2.21
N LEU A 106 -11.31 8.07 -2.09
CA LEU A 106 -12.11 7.49 -3.18
C LEU A 106 -11.44 6.28 -3.86
N ILE A 107 -10.74 5.47 -3.08
CA ILE A 107 -10.08 4.24 -3.52
C ILE A 107 -11.03 3.07 -3.26
N SER A 108 -11.25 2.22 -4.26
CA SER A 108 -12.01 0.99 -4.07
C SER A 108 -11.11 -0.10 -3.48
N ILE A 109 -11.49 -0.66 -2.34
CA ILE A 109 -10.82 -1.81 -1.69
C ILE A 109 -11.82 -2.94 -1.42
N PRO A 110 -11.39 -4.20 -1.30
CA PRO A 110 -12.26 -5.27 -0.83
C PRO A 110 -12.70 -5.00 0.61
N ASN A 111 -13.96 -5.33 0.91
CA ASN A 111 -14.48 -5.32 2.27
C ASN A 111 -14.51 -6.74 2.79
N TYR A 112 -14.08 -6.93 4.04
CA TYR A 112 -14.37 -8.15 4.75
C TYR A 112 -15.87 -8.20 5.05
N ILE A 113 -16.53 -9.21 4.51
CA ILE A 113 -17.87 -9.61 4.91
C ILE A 113 -17.62 -10.94 5.61
N ASN A 114 -17.94 -11.02 6.91
CA ASN A 114 -17.92 -12.29 7.62
C ASN A 114 -18.99 -13.17 6.98
N ILE A 115 -18.57 -14.01 6.04
CA ILE A 115 -19.39 -15.00 5.37
C ILE A 115 -18.90 -16.30 5.98
N SER A 116 -19.69 -16.90 6.88
CA SER A 116 -19.38 -18.20 7.45
C SER A 116 -19.25 -19.21 6.31
N ASN A 117 -18.02 -19.44 5.86
CA ASN A 117 -17.77 -20.38 4.80
C ASN A 117 -17.67 -21.75 5.46
N GLU A 118 -18.51 -22.70 5.03
CA GLU A 118 -18.27 -24.11 5.35
C GLU A 118 -16.93 -24.50 4.73
N PHE A 119 -15.90 -24.64 5.56
CA PHE A 119 -14.61 -25.11 5.10
C PHE A 119 -14.70 -26.62 4.84
N GLU A 120 -14.51 -27.03 3.58
CA GLU A 120 -14.32 -28.44 3.25
C GLU A 120 -13.00 -28.94 3.86
N LEU A 121 -13.08 -29.56 5.03
CA LEU A 121 -11.97 -30.26 5.63
C LEU A 121 -11.72 -31.56 4.86
N LYS A 122 -10.61 -31.60 4.12
CA LYS A 122 -10.03 -32.86 3.67
C LYS A 122 -9.40 -33.53 4.89
N ASN A 123 -9.49 -34.86 4.98
CA ASN A 123 -8.84 -35.71 6.00
C ASN A 123 -7.34 -35.38 6.14
N VAL A 124 -7.01 -34.37 6.93
CA VAL A 124 -5.67 -33.90 7.26
C VAL A 124 -5.65 -33.79 8.78
N ASP A 125 -4.53 -34.13 9.40
CA ASP A 125 -4.33 -33.91 10.82
C ASP A 125 -4.53 -32.43 11.18
N ASP A 126 -5.33 -32.15 12.20
CA ASP A 126 -5.72 -30.77 12.56
C ASP A 126 -4.48 -29.94 12.93
N ASN A 127 -3.49 -30.52 13.61
CA ASN A 127 -2.25 -29.81 13.97
C ASN A 127 -1.39 -29.52 12.74
N GLU A 128 -1.24 -30.46 11.81
CA GLU A 128 -0.54 -30.21 10.52
C GLU A 128 -1.24 -29.09 9.72
N PHE A 129 -2.58 -29.11 9.68
CA PHE A 129 -3.36 -28.07 9.02
C PHE A 129 -3.13 -26.70 9.66
N ILE A 130 -3.25 -26.61 10.99
CA ILE A 130 -3.02 -25.38 11.76
C ILE A 130 -1.60 -24.85 11.51
N GLU A 131 -0.58 -25.70 11.63
CA GLU A 131 0.81 -25.29 11.44
C GLU A 131 1.04 -24.72 10.03
N LYS A 132 0.49 -25.39 9.00
CA LYS A 132 0.59 -24.93 7.61
C LYS A 132 -0.09 -23.58 7.41
N LYS A 133 -1.26 -23.36 8.01
CA LYS A 133 -2.01 -22.10 7.90
C LYS A 133 -1.30 -20.96 8.63
N LEU A 134 -0.78 -21.20 9.83
CA LEU A 134 0.04 -20.23 10.57
C LEU A 134 1.31 -19.81 9.80
N LYS A 135 1.99 -20.76 9.11
CA LYS A 135 3.11 -20.44 8.22
C LYS A 135 2.70 -19.52 7.06
N ILE A 136 1.51 -19.75 6.47
CA ILE A 136 0.97 -18.89 5.41
C ILE A 136 0.64 -17.50 5.96
N ILE A 137 -0.02 -17.42 7.12
CA ILE A 137 -0.33 -16.14 7.79
C ILE A 137 0.96 -15.36 8.04
N LEU A 138 2.01 -16.00 8.60
CA LEU A 138 3.30 -15.36 8.86
C LEU A 138 3.91 -14.77 7.59
N ASN A 139 3.89 -15.50 6.47
CA ASN A 139 4.40 -14.99 5.19
C ASN A 139 3.56 -13.83 4.64
N LYS A 140 2.23 -13.88 4.80
CA LYS A 140 1.34 -12.79 4.42
C LYS A 140 1.58 -11.54 5.28
N ILE A 141 1.77 -11.67 6.59
CA ILE A 141 2.12 -10.55 7.47
C ILE A 141 3.46 -9.91 7.04
N LYS A 142 4.49 -10.72 6.76
CA LYS A 142 5.79 -10.24 6.25
C LYS A 142 5.63 -9.51 4.91
N THR A 143 4.74 -9.97 4.05
CA THR A 143 4.41 -9.30 2.78
C THR A 143 3.69 -7.98 3.01
N GLN A 144 2.73 -7.94 3.94
CA GLN A 144 1.98 -6.72 4.30
C GLN A 144 2.91 -5.63 4.83
N ILE A 145 3.84 -5.98 5.71
CA ILE A 145 4.87 -5.06 6.23
C ILE A 145 5.66 -4.43 5.08
N ARG A 146 6.16 -5.24 4.13
CA ARG A 146 6.93 -4.73 2.98
C ARG A 146 6.10 -3.79 2.10
N LEU A 147 4.83 -4.09 1.90
CA LEU A 147 3.92 -3.24 1.12
C LEU A 147 3.66 -1.90 1.84
N LEU A 148 3.45 -1.92 3.17
CA LEU A 148 3.27 -0.72 3.98
C LEU A 148 4.54 0.14 4.03
N GLU A 149 5.72 -0.46 4.18
CA GLU A 149 6.99 0.26 4.09
C GLU A 149 7.18 0.91 2.72
N THR A 150 6.79 0.21 1.64
CA THR A 150 6.82 0.74 0.27
C THR A 150 5.86 1.92 0.13
N LEU A 151 4.66 1.81 0.69
CA LEU A 151 3.67 2.89 0.72
C LEU A 151 4.21 4.13 1.44
N GLY A 152 4.75 3.95 2.64
CA GLY A 152 5.34 5.04 3.43
C GLY A 152 6.51 5.76 2.74
N LYS A 153 7.30 5.03 1.92
CA LYS A 153 8.39 5.61 1.11
C LYS A 153 7.91 6.29 -0.17
N THR A 154 6.79 5.83 -0.73
CA THR A 154 6.26 6.34 -2.01
C THR A 154 5.44 7.60 -1.83
N THR A 155 4.69 7.70 -0.72
CA THR A 155 3.74 8.77 -0.49
C THR A 155 4.35 10.00 0.19
N ASN A 156 3.83 11.19 -0.14
CA ASN A 156 4.01 12.40 0.67
C ASN A 156 2.78 12.75 1.52
N ASN A 157 1.69 11.99 1.38
CA ASN A 157 0.48 12.16 2.15
C ASN A 157 0.70 11.65 3.59
N VAL A 158 0.39 12.51 4.56
CA VAL A 158 0.61 12.22 5.99
C VAL A 158 -0.22 11.05 6.48
N GLU A 159 -1.47 10.91 6.02
CA GLU A 159 -2.38 9.85 6.47
C GLU A 159 -1.88 8.48 6.01
N PHE A 160 -1.39 8.38 4.77
CA PHE A 160 -0.74 7.16 4.28
C PHE A 160 0.53 6.81 5.06
N LYS A 161 1.34 7.81 5.44
CA LYS A 161 2.54 7.58 6.28
C LYS A 161 2.20 7.10 7.67
N VAL A 162 1.21 7.72 8.32
CA VAL A 162 0.75 7.34 9.66
C VAL A 162 0.23 5.91 9.66
N LEU A 163 -0.60 5.58 8.66
CA LEU A 163 -1.14 4.24 8.49
C LEU A 163 -0.03 3.20 8.27
N ALA A 164 0.94 3.49 7.38
CA ALA A 164 2.07 2.62 7.13
C ALA A 164 2.89 2.33 8.40
N VAL A 165 3.19 3.35 9.22
CA VAL A 165 3.99 3.19 10.44
C VAL A 165 3.24 2.42 11.51
N ARG A 166 2.00 2.82 11.81
CA ARG A 166 1.20 2.19 12.88
C ARG A 166 0.97 0.71 12.59
N ASP A 167 0.48 0.40 11.40
CA ASP A 167 0.07 -0.96 11.06
C ASP A 167 1.32 -1.87 10.92
N THR A 168 2.44 -1.34 10.42
CA THR A 168 3.71 -2.10 10.40
C THR A 168 4.14 -2.49 11.82
N HIS A 169 4.04 -1.58 12.78
CA HIS A 169 4.41 -1.86 14.17
C HIS A 169 3.53 -2.94 14.80
N GLU A 170 2.21 -2.88 14.60
CA GLU A 170 1.27 -3.90 15.06
C GLU A 170 1.57 -5.28 14.46
N LEU A 171 1.81 -5.32 13.15
CA LEU A 171 2.11 -6.56 12.42
C LEU A 171 3.41 -7.23 12.88
N ILE A 172 4.46 -6.46 13.19
CA ILE A 172 5.71 -6.98 13.77
C ILE A 172 5.46 -7.65 15.12
N SER A 173 4.56 -7.13 15.94
CA SER A 173 4.20 -7.79 17.22
C SER A 173 3.53 -9.16 16.98
N ASN A 174 2.79 -9.30 15.89
CA ASN A 174 2.08 -10.53 15.57
C ASN A 174 3.00 -11.61 14.98
N THR A 175 4.04 -11.25 14.21
CA THR A 175 5.00 -12.24 13.70
C THR A 175 5.67 -13.02 14.83
N ASN A 176 6.08 -12.34 15.90
CA ASN A 176 6.76 -12.99 17.03
C ASN A 176 5.85 -13.99 17.77
N LYS A 177 4.54 -13.70 17.84
CA LYS A 177 3.56 -14.59 18.48
C LYS A 177 3.32 -15.84 17.64
N ILE A 178 3.19 -15.68 16.32
CA ILE A 178 3.02 -16.81 15.41
C ILE A 178 4.27 -17.71 15.42
N GLU A 179 5.46 -17.13 15.38
CA GLU A 179 6.72 -17.89 15.46
C GLU A 179 6.82 -18.67 16.79
N SER A 180 6.36 -18.08 17.90
CA SER A 180 6.30 -18.78 19.19
C SER A 180 5.30 -19.94 19.20
N ALA A 181 4.13 -19.80 18.59
CA ALA A 181 3.13 -20.87 18.49
C ALA A 181 3.60 -22.01 17.58
N LEU A 182 4.20 -21.69 16.44
CA LEU A 182 4.80 -22.68 15.55
C LEU A 182 5.88 -23.53 16.25
N ASN A 183 6.68 -22.90 17.13
CA ASN A 183 7.69 -23.64 17.90
C ASN A 183 7.06 -24.60 18.92
N LYS A 184 5.94 -24.23 19.56
CA LYS A 184 5.23 -25.11 20.50
C LYS A 184 4.62 -26.31 19.81
N LEU A 185 3.92 -26.09 18.69
CA LEU A 185 3.34 -27.17 17.87
C LEU A 185 4.41 -28.18 17.41
N ASN A 186 5.61 -27.70 17.07
CA ASN A 186 6.73 -28.56 16.68
C ASN A 186 7.35 -29.34 17.85
N GLN A 187 7.30 -28.82 19.08
CA GLN A 187 7.77 -29.51 20.29
C GLN A 187 6.79 -30.61 20.70
N GLU A 188 5.49 -30.33 20.68
CA GLU A 188 4.43 -31.29 21.03
C GLU A 188 4.39 -32.48 20.04
N ALA A 189 4.72 -32.26 18.77
CA ALA A 189 4.85 -33.33 17.78
C ALA A 189 6.09 -34.23 17.96
N GLN A 190 7.09 -33.81 18.75
CA GLN A 190 8.31 -34.58 19.04
C GLN A 190 8.22 -35.39 20.34
N ASP A 191 7.28 -35.02 21.23
CA ASP A 191 7.05 -35.66 22.53
C ASP A 191 6.01 -36.80 22.48
N ILE A 192 5.48 -37.13 21.28
CA ILE A 192 4.57 -38.25 20.99
C ILE A 192 5.33 -39.35 20.24
#